data_AF-A0A452J6G4-F1
#
_entry.id   AF-A0A452J6G4-F1
#
_cell.length_a   1.000
_cell.length_b   1.000
_cell.length_c   1.000
_cell.angle_alpha   90.00
_cell.angle_beta   90.00
_cell.angle_gamma   90.00
#
_symmetry.space_group_name_H-M   'P 1'
#
loop_
_entity.id
_entity.type
_entity.pdbx_description
1 polymer ?
#
loop_
_entity_poly.entity_id
_entity_poly.type
_entity_poly.pdbx_seq_one_letter_code
_entity_poly.pdbx_strand_id
1 'polypeptide(L)' 'MIKSFCLQICDGLYRVCIYFQVSKAAADLMAYCEAHAKEDPLLTPVPASENPFREKKFFCAIL' A
#
# COMPACT_ATOMS: atom_id res chain seq x y z
N MET A 1 11.23 -19.71 -8.54
CA MET A 1 10.93 -20.21 -9.90
C MET A 1 10.77 -19.09 -10.93
N ILE A 2 10.03 -18.00 -10.64
CA ILE A 2 9.79 -16.90 -11.60
C ILE A 2 11.06 -16.11 -12.01
N LYS A 3 12.02 -15.93 -11.11
CA LYS A 3 13.24 -15.13 -11.40
C LYS A 3 14.19 -15.77 -12.42
N SER A 4 14.15 -17.09 -12.59
CA SER A 4 15.13 -17.81 -13.41
C SER A 4 14.76 -17.90 -14.89
N PHE A 5 13.50 -17.68 -15.25
CA PHE A 5 13.03 -17.87 -16.62
C PHE A 5 13.21 -16.64 -17.52
N CYS A 6 13.51 -15.48 -16.94
CA CYS A 6 13.57 -14.22 -17.67
C CYS A 6 14.90 -13.97 -18.40
N LEU A 7 15.96 -14.74 -18.10
CA LEU A 7 17.33 -14.43 -18.53
C LEU A 7 17.76 -15.10 -19.86
N GLN A 8 17.01 -16.07 -20.40
CA GLN A 8 17.50 -16.91 -21.51
C GLN A 8 17.09 -16.43 -22.93
N ILE A 9 16.47 -15.27 -23.11
CA ILE A 9 16.01 -14.78 -24.43
C ILE A 9 16.67 -13.43 -24.75
N CYS A 10 17.96 -13.47 -25.09
CA CYS A 10 18.75 -12.26 -25.42
C CYS A 10 18.44 -11.62 -26.78
N ASP A 11 17.47 -12.11 -27.55
CA ASP A 11 16.97 -11.44 -28.76
C ASP A 11 15.82 -10.43 -28.46
N GLY A 12 15.35 -10.32 -27.21
CA GLY A 12 14.16 -9.55 -26.77
C GLY A 12 14.42 -8.37 -25.81
N LEU A 13 15.60 -7.75 -25.89
CA LEU A 13 16.21 -6.88 -24.87
C LEU A 13 15.37 -5.64 -24.45
N TYR A 14 14.64 -5.01 -25.37
CA TYR A 14 13.90 -3.77 -25.08
C TYR A 14 12.63 -4.01 -24.25
N ARG A 15 11.92 -5.12 -24.50
CA ARG A 15 10.67 -5.46 -23.80
C ARG A 15 10.93 -5.95 -22.36
N VAL A 16 12.08 -6.56 -22.11
CA VAL A 16 12.47 -7.05 -20.78
C VAL A 16 12.87 -5.90 -19.84
N CYS A 17 13.54 -4.85 -20.34
CA CYS A 17 13.87 -3.67 -19.51
C CYS A 17 12.61 -2.96 -18.99
N ILE A 18 11.57 -2.82 -19.81
CA ILE A 18 10.28 -2.23 -19.38
C ILE A 18 9.62 -3.08 -18.30
N TYR A 19 9.59 -4.41 -18.48
CA TYR A 19 9.04 -5.33 -17.47
C TYR A 19 9.83 -5.30 -16.15
N PHE A 20 11.16 -5.17 -16.21
CA PHE A 20 11.99 -5.03 -15.02
C PHE A 20 11.68 -3.72 -14.27
N GLN A 21 11.54 -2.61 -14.98
CA GLN A 21 11.17 -1.33 -14.36
C GLN A 21 9.75 -1.35 -13.78
N VAL A 22 8.78 -1.96 -14.47
CA VAL A 22 7.40 -2.10 -13.97
C VAL A 22 7.35 -2.99 -12.73
N SER A 23 8.05 -4.14 -12.74
CA SER A 23 8.09 -5.03 -11.57
C SER A 23 8.82 -4.40 -10.38
N LYS A 24 9.87 -3.59 -10.63
CA LYS A 24 10.54 -2.80 -9.59
C LYS A 24 9.65 -1.69 -9.02
N ALA A 25 8.99 -0.91 -9.88
CA ALA A 25 8.06 0.13 -9.46
C ALA A 25 6.88 -0.45 -8.66
N ALA A 26 6.35 -1.60 -9.07
CA ALA A 26 5.31 -2.30 -8.33
C ALA A 26 5.79 -2.77 -6.94
N ALA A 27 7.02 -3.28 -6.84
CA ALA A 27 7.61 -3.66 -5.55
C ALA A 27 7.79 -2.45 -4.62
N ASP A 28 8.20 -1.30 -5.17
CA ASP A 28 8.38 -0.07 -4.40
C ASP A 28 7.03 0.48 -3.92
N LEU A 29 5.99 0.42 -4.75
CA LEU A 29 4.63 0.79 -4.36
C LEU A 29 4.09 -0.14 -3.25
N MET A 30 4.29 -1.46 -3.38
CA MET A 30 3.87 -2.41 -2.35
C MET A 30 4.56 -2.12 -1.02
N ALA A 31 5.88 -1.91 -1.03
CA ALA A 31 6.64 -1.60 0.17
C ALA A 31 6.16 -0.29 0.84
N TYR A 32 5.85 0.74 0.04
CA TYR A 32 5.30 1.99 0.56
C TYR A 32 3.93 1.80 1.21
N CYS A 33 3.03 1.08 0.53
CA CYS A 33 1.70 0.80 1.05
C CYS A 33 1.77 -0.02 2.34
N GLU A 34 2.61 -1.04 2.40
CA GLU A 34 2.80 -1.87 3.61
C GLU A 34 3.34 -1.06 4.80
N ALA A 35 4.27 -0.14 4.55
CA ALA A 35 4.83 0.72 5.58
C ALA A 35 3.79 1.68 6.19
N HIS A 36 2.85 2.19 5.39
CA HIS A 36 1.88 3.22 5.83
C HIS A 36 0.45 2.70 6.03
N ALA A 37 0.17 1.41 5.75
CA ALA A 37 -1.17 0.85 5.84
C ALA A 37 -1.81 0.98 7.24
N LYS A 38 -1.00 1.03 8.31
CA LYS A 38 -1.48 1.17 9.70
C LYS A 38 -1.81 2.61 10.10
N GLU A 39 -1.33 3.57 9.31
CA GLU A 39 -1.56 4.99 9.54
C GLU A 39 -2.77 5.49 8.74
N ASP A 40 -3.22 4.71 7.76
CA ASP A 40 -4.42 4.99 6.99
C ASP A 40 -5.68 4.62 7.80
N PRO A 41 -6.49 5.61 8.25
CA PRO A 41 -7.69 5.37 9.05
C PRO A 41 -8.80 4.61 8.31
N LEU A 42 -8.72 4.53 6.98
CA LEU A 42 -9.66 3.81 6.13
C LEU A 42 -9.28 2.33 5.98
N LEU A 43 -7.98 2.00 6.05
CA LEU A 43 -7.50 0.62 6.02
C LEU A 43 -7.48 0.00 7.43
N THR A 44 -7.03 0.77 8.42
CA THR A 44 -7.08 0.39 9.83
C THR A 44 -8.06 1.29 10.57
N PRO A 45 -9.25 0.76 10.96
CA PRO A 45 -10.26 1.56 11.62
C PRO A 45 -9.73 2.20 12.91
N VAL A 46 -9.85 3.52 13.00
CA VAL A 46 -9.49 4.26 14.21
C VAL A 46 -10.64 4.26 15.23
N PRO A 47 -10.33 4.39 16.54
CA PRO A 47 -11.35 4.54 17.57
C PRO A 47 -12.30 5.71 17.29
N ALA A 48 -13.56 5.58 17.73
CA ALA A 48 -14.58 6.60 17.49
C ALA A 48 -14.25 7.98 18.08
N SER A 49 -13.42 8.04 19.13
CA SER A 49 -12.95 9.28 19.76
C SER A 49 -11.94 10.06 18.91
N GLU A 50 -11.18 9.37 18.08
CA GLU A 50 -10.15 9.93 17.21
C GLU A 50 -10.72 10.28 15.83
N ASN A 51 -11.83 9.65 15.43
CA ASN A 51 -12.50 9.94 14.18
C ASN A 51 -13.17 11.34 14.24
N PRO A 52 -12.71 12.33 13.45
CA PRO A 52 -13.26 13.68 13.47
C PRO A 52 -14.68 13.78 12.92
N PHE A 53 -15.14 12.76 12.17
CA PHE A 53 -16.50 12.69 11.62
C PHE A 53 -17.50 12.04 12.59
N ARG A 54 -17.04 11.44 13.69
CA ARG A 54 -17.93 10.91 14.72
C ARG A 54 -18.08 11.94 15.84
N GLU A 55 -19.33 12.18 16.23
CA GLU A 55 -19.63 13.01 17.39
C GLU A 55 -18.93 12.43 18.61
N LYS A 56 -18.03 13.23 19.21
CA LYS A 56 -17.57 12.95 20.56
C LYS A 56 -18.82 13.07 21.43
N LYS A 57 -19.34 11.94 21.91
CA LYS A 57 -20.38 11.91 22.94
C LYS A 57 -19.79 12.62 24.16
N PHE A 58 -19.93 13.94 24.22
CA PHE A 58 -19.84 14.66 25.47
C PHE A 58 -20.86 13.98 26.37
N PHE A 59 -20.38 13.37 27.44
CA PHE A 59 -21.23 12.76 28.44
C PHE A 59 -22.38 13.72 28.72
N CYS A 60 -23.60 13.19 28.68
CA CYS A 60 -24.78 13.87 29.17
C CYS A 60 -24.45 14.47 30.54
N ALA A 61 -24.19 15.77 30.59
CA ALA A 61 -24.33 16.52 31.82
C ALA A 61 -25.84 16.63 32.03
N ILE A 62 -26.39 15.67 32.76
CA ILE A 62 -27.71 15.84 33.37
C ILE A 62 -27.49 16.96 34.38
N LEU A 63 -27.94 18.17 34.01
CA LEU A 63 -28.05 19.32 34.90
C LEU A 63 -29.29 19.16 35.78
#